data_AF-A0A831K5T7-F1
#
_entry.id   AF-A0A831K5T7-F1
#
_cell.length_a   1.000
_cell.length_b   1.000
_cell.length_c   1.000
_cell.angle_alpha   90.00
_cell.angle_beta   90.00
_cell.angle_gamma   90.00
#
_symmetry.space_group_name_H-M   'P 1'
#
loop_
_entity.id
_entity.type
_entity.pdbx_description
1 polymer ?
#
loop_
_entity_poly.entity_id
_entity_poly.type
_entity_poly.pdbx_seq_one_letter_code
_entity_poly.pdbx_strand_id
1 'polypeptide(L)'
;MGGCVLVYEFLVKDVSEEYFIVGRILCPRCKGKFKVQKQSLLLNALSVDEQKRIGASKLTDELLCRCLDCGHEEVIWFHLSKDYEKRLHDVAKSLSRAMKGTRDE
;
A
#
# COMPACT_ATOMS: atom_id res chain seq x y z
N MET A 1 -24.96 3.56 14.79
CA MET A 1 -23.69 3.78 15.50
C MET A 1 -22.59 3.86 14.47
N GLY A 2 -22.10 5.07 14.18
CA GLY A 2 -21.06 5.29 13.18
C GLY A 2 -19.75 4.68 13.65
N GLY A 3 -19.26 3.65 12.95
CA GLY A 3 -17.94 3.11 13.18
C GLY A 3 -16.90 4.17 12.84
N CYS A 4 -16.09 4.55 13.82
CA CYS A 4 -14.93 5.39 13.60
C CYS A 4 -13.92 4.57 12.78
N VAL A 5 -13.79 4.88 11.48
CA VAL A 5 -12.78 4.26 10.61
C VAL A 5 -11.45 4.94 10.94
N LEU A 6 -10.50 4.20 11.49
CA LEU A 6 -9.16 4.69 11.76
C LEU A 6 -8.36 4.61 10.45
N VAL A 7 -8.25 5.74 9.75
CA VAL A 7 -7.41 5.83 8.57
C VAL A 7 -5.97 6.03 9.01
N TYR A 8 -5.13 5.04 8.74
CA TYR A 8 -3.68 5.16 8.92
C TYR A 8 -3.05 5.56 7.59
N GLU A 9 -2.38 6.71 7.56
CA GLU A 9 -1.68 7.24 6.38
C GLU A 9 -0.18 7.25 6.61
N PHE A 10 0.58 6.64 5.69
CA PHE A 10 2.04 6.57 5.75
C PHE A 10 2.65 6.94 4.40
N LEU A 11 3.83 7.56 4.41
CA LEU A 11 4.67 7.67 3.21
C LEU A 11 5.71 6.54 3.24
N VAL A 12 5.71 5.69 2.22
CA VAL A 12 6.61 4.52 2.15
C VAL A 12 7.60 4.61 1.01
N LYS A 13 8.75 4.00 1.25
CA LYS A 13 9.83 3.89 0.27
C LYS A 13 9.85 2.53 -0.39
N ASP A 14 9.24 1.48 0.15
CA ASP A 14 9.14 0.17 -0.50
C ASP A 14 8.01 -0.72 0.06
N VAL A 15 7.73 -1.84 -0.62
CA VAL A 15 6.75 -2.87 -0.20
C VAL A 15 7.06 -3.41 1.20
N SER A 16 8.34 -3.61 1.54
CA SER A 16 8.71 -4.24 2.81
C SER A 16 8.36 -3.37 4.01
N GLU A 17 8.43 -2.05 3.86
CA GLU A 17 7.96 -1.09 4.85
C GLU A 17 6.45 -1.20 5.09
N GLU A 18 5.64 -1.35 4.03
CA GLU A 18 4.18 -1.52 4.15
C GLU A 18 3.82 -2.73 5.01
N TYR A 19 4.40 -3.89 4.68
CA TYR A 19 4.12 -5.15 5.39
C TYR A 19 4.70 -5.14 6.82
N PHE A 20 5.83 -4.47 7.03
CA PHE A 20 6.38 -4.25 8.38
C PHE A 20 5.41 -3.43 9.24
N ILE A 21 4.87 -2.34 8.69
CA ILE A 21 3.90 -1.49 9.38
C ILE A 21 2.63 -2.27 9.71
N VAL A 22 2.05 -2.98 8.74
CA VAL A 22 0.84 -3.81 8.95
C VAL A 22 1.10 -4.86 10.05
N GLY A 23 2.27 -5.50 10.06
CA GLY A 23 2.63 -6.49 11.09
C GLY A 23 2.74 -5.92 12.51
N ARG A 24 2.85 -4.60 12.67
CA ARG A 24 2.95 -3.90 13.96
C ARG A 24 1.63 -3.25 14.40
N ILE A 25 0.71 -3.00 13.47
CA ILE A 25 -0.61 -2.46 13.81
C ILE A 25 -1.45 -3.55 14.48
N LEU A 26 -2.00 -3.22 15.66
CA LEU A 26 -2.88 -4.12 16.40
C LEU A 26 -4.34 -3.77 16.13
N CYS A 27 -5.18 -4.79 16.05
CA CYS A 27 -6.62 -4.62 15.88
C CYS A 27 -7.19 -3.70 16.96
N PRO A 28 -7.91 -2.62 16.60
CA PRO A 28 -8.46 -1.71 17.59
C PRO A 28 -9.50 -2.39 18.49
N ARG A 29 -10.16 -3.44 18.01
CA ARG A 29 -11.22 -4.16 18.74
C ARG A 29 -10.70 -5.19 19.75
N CYS A 30 -9.71 -6.01 19.36
CA CYS A 30 -9.26 -7.14 20.18
C CYS A 30 -7.74 -7.18 20.42
N LYS A 31 -7.00 -6.20 19.92
CA LYS A 31 -5.52 -6.15 19.96
C LYS A 31 -4.81 -7.31 19.24
N GLY A 32 -5.56 -8.11 18.48
CA GLY A 32 -5.05 -9.18 17.63
C GLY A 32 -4.27 -8.67 16.41
N LYS A 33 -3.59 -9.57 15.71
CA LYS A 33 -2.79 -9.23 14.52
C LYS A 33 -3.66 -9.12 13.27
N PHE A 34 -3.27 -8.23 12.36
CA PHE A 34 -3.86 -8.13 11.03
C PHE A 34 -3.14 -9.01 10.01
N LYS A 35 -3.89 -9.48 9.01
CA LYS A 35 -3.37 -10.11 7.79
C LYS A 35 -3.92 -9.38 6.56
N VAL A 36 -3.03 -9.03 5.64
CA VAL A 36 -3.39 -8.45 4.35
C VAL A 36 -4.23 -9.46 3.55
N GLN A 37 -5.41 -9.03 3.09
CA GLN A 37 -6.29 -9.81 2.23
C GLN A 37 -6.17 -9.39 0.77
N LYS A 38 -6.09 -8.08 0.55
CA LYS A 38 -6.04 -7.48 -0.78
C LYS A 38 -5.16 -6.23 -0.74
N GLN A 39 -4.41 -6.02 -1.82
CA GLN A 39 -3.65 -4.80 -2.09
C GLN A 39 -4.14 -4.24 -3.43
N SER A 40 -4.39 -2.94 -3.47
CA SER A 40 -4.82 -2.23 -4.68
C SER A 40 -3.99 -0.96 -4.85
N LEU A 41 -3.49 -0.71 -6.06
CA LEU A 41 -2.79 0.51 -6.42
C LEU A 41 -3.80 1.54 -6.95
N LEU A 42 -3.86 2.71 -6.31
CA LEU A 42 -4.82 3.78 -6.59
C LEU A 42 -4.11 5.09 -6.93
N LEU A 43 -4.87 6.06 -7.47
CA LEU A 43 -4.42 7.44 -7.56
C LEU A 43 -4.39 8.08 -6.18
N ASN A 44 -3.35 8.84 -5.91
CA ASN A 44 -3.18 9.54 -4.64
C ASN A 44 -4.24 10.63 -4.49
N ALA A 45 -5.00 10.56 -3.40
CA ALA A 45 -6.08 11.49 -3.08
C ALA A 45 -5.59 12.86 -2.58
N LEU A 46 -4.32 12.97 -2.16
CA LEU A 46 -3.71 14.23 -1.74
C LEU A 46 -3.67 15.23 -2.90
N SER A 47 -3.78 16.52 -2.60
CA SER A 47 -3.56 17.57 -3.60
C SER A 47 -2.11 17.56 -4.11
N VAL A 48 -1.88 18.13 -5.30
CA VAL A 48 -0.54 18.19 -5.90
C VAL A 48 0.48 18.89 -4.98
N ASP A 49 0.04 19.91 -4.23
CA ASP A 49 0.92 20.65 -3.33
C ASP A 49 1.26 19.84 -2.07
N GLU A 50 0.30 19.09 -1.53
CA GLU A 50 0.55 18.17 -0.42
C GLU A 50 1.50 17.04 -0.83
N GLN A 51 1.31 16.46 -2.01
CA GLN A 51 2.21 15.44 -2.57
C GLN A 51 3.64 15.97 -2.67
N LYS A 52 3.83 17.19 -3.20
CA LYS A 52 5.15 17.83 -3.28
C LYS A 52 5.76 18.05 -1.90
N ARG A 53 4.97 18.52 -0.94
CA ARG A 53 5.43 18.81 0.44
C ARG A 53 5.97 17.57 1.14
N ILE A 54 5.31 16.42 0.98
CA ILE A 54 5.73 15.18 1.64
C ILE A 54 6.62 14.28 0.76
N GLY A 55 6.85 14.64 -0.50
CA GLY A 55 7.62 13.81 -1.44
C GLY A 55 6.85 12.57 -1.94
N ALA A 56 5.52 12.58 -1.84
CA ALA A 56 4.68 11.53 -2.40
C ALA A 56 4.61 11.61 -3.93
N SER A 57 4.39 10.44 -4.51
CA SER A 57 4.04 10.23 -5.91
C SER A 57 2.55 10.48 -6.14
N LYS A 58 2.13 10.25 -7.39
CA LYS A 58 0.73 10.25 -7.80
C LYS A 58 -0.02 8.97 -7.39
N LEU A 59 0.65 8.03 -6.74
CA LEU A 59 0.11 6.72 -6.42
C LEU A 59 -0.02 6.50 -4.91
N THR A 60 -0.99 5.69 -4.53
CA THR A 60 -1.23 5.25 -3.15
C THR A 60 -1.61 3.79 -3.18
N ASP A 61 -1.03 2.99 -2.29
CA ASP A 61 -1.40 1.61 -2.08
C ASP A 61 -2.44 1.51 -0.97
N GLU A 62 -3.53 0.81 -1.26
CA GLU A 62 -4.60 0.49 -0.34
C GLU A 62 -4.51 -0.98 0.04
N LEU A 63 -4.34 -1.26 1.34
CA LEU A 63 -4.32 -2.61 1.89
C LEU A 63 -5.59 -2.86 2.72
N LEU A 64 -6.43 -3.78 2.24
CA LEU A 64 -7.52 -4.34 3.04
C LEU A 64 -6.95 -5.41 3.97
N CYS A 65 -7.03 -5.17 5.26
CA CYS A 65 -6.50 -6.01 6.31
C CYS A 65 -7.63 -6.62 7.13
N ARG A 66 -7.51 -7.91 7.47
CA ARG A 66 -8.47 -8.60 8.34
C ARG A 66 -7.78 -9.11 9.60
N CYS A 67 -8.36 -8.83 10.76
CA CYS A 67 -7.87 -9.32 12.04
C CYS A 67 -8.04 -10.83 12.12
N LEU A 68 -6.97 -11.53 12.50
CA LEU A 68 -6.96 -12.99 12.60
C LEU A 68 -7.82 -13.52 13.76
N ASP A 69 -8.02 -12.72 14.81
CA ASP A 69 -8.70 -13.18 16.03
C ASP A 69 -10.20 -12.89 16.00
N CYS A 70 -10.60 -11.64 15.67
CA CYS A 70 -12.00 -11.21 15.70
C CYS A 70 -12.62 -11.00 14.32
N GLY A 71 -11.86 -11.17 13.24
CA GLY A 71 -12.34 -11.02 11.87
C GLY A 71 -12.64 -9.59 11.43
N HIS A 72 -12.40 -8.58 12.27
CA HIS A 72 -12.57 -7.16 11.93
C HIS A 72 -11.70 -6.76 10.74
N GLU A 73 -12.29 -6.05 9.79
CA GLU A 73 -11.60 -5.51 8.62
C GLU A 73 -11.27 -4.03 8.81
N GLU A 74 -10.08 -3.64 8.36
CA GLU A 74 -9.56 -2.28 8.36
C GLU A 74 -8.84 -2.00 7.04
N VAL A 75 -8.92 -0.76 6.56
CA VAL A 75 -8.22 -0.34 5.34
C VAL A 75 -7.06 0.57 5.72
N ILE A 76 -5.86 0.27 5.23
CA ILE A 76 -4.64 1.02 5.51
C ILE A 76 -4.09 1.61 4.21
N TRP A 77 -3.75 2.90 4.22
CA TRP A 77 -3.37 3.66 3.03
C TRP A 77 -1.89 4.04 3.11
N PHE A 78 -1.16 3.76 2.04
CA PHE A 78 0.27 4.02 1.92
C PHE A 78 0.55 4.90 0.71
N HIS A 79 0.93 6.15 0.93
CA HIS A 79 1.41 7.02 -0.13
C HIS A 79 2.78 6.56 -0.59
N LEU A 80 2.93 6.32 -1.89
CA LEU A 80 4.22 5.87 -2.41
C LEU A 80 5.14 7.07 -2.60
N SER A 81 6.39 6.98 -2.17
CA SER A 81 7.40 7.98 -2.55
C SER A 81 7.66 7.97 -4.06
N LYS A 82 8.11 9.10 -4.62
CA LYS A 82 8.47 9.20 -6.04
C LYS A 82 9.55 8.19 -6.47
N ASP A 83 10.53 7.96 -5.59
CA ASP A 83 11.61 7.00 -5.86
C ASP A 83 11.07 5.57 -5.93
N TYR A 84 10.10 5.25 -5.08
CA TYR A 84 9.45 3.95 -5.09
C TYR A 84 8.61 3.73 -6.35
N GLU A 85 7.79 4.71 -6.74
CA GLU A 85 7.04 4.69 -8.01
C GLU A 85 7.98 4.41 -9.20
N LYS A 86 9.11 5.13 -9.26
CA LYS A 86 10.11 4.94 -10.33
C LYS A 86 10.64 3.50 -10.37
N ARG A 87 10.98 2.93 -9.21
CA ARG A 87 11.46 1.53 -9.14
C ARG A 87 10.41 0.52 -9.56
N LEU A 88 9.15 0.70 -9.16
CA LEU A 88 8.04 -0.15 -9.60
C LEU A 88 7.89 -0.11 -11.12
N HIS A 89 7.99 1.08 -11.71
CA HIS A 89 7.96 1.25 -13.16
C HIS A 89 9.14 0.56 -13.86
N ASP A 90 10.35 0.66 -13.31
CA ASP A 90 11.54 0.01 -13.87
C ASP A 90 11.45 -1.54 -13.81
N VAL A 91 10.90 -2.08 -12.72
CA VAL A 91 10.61 -3.51 -12.57
C VAL A 91 9.55 -3.95 -13.59
N ALA A 92 8.43 -3.21 -13.70
CA ALA A 92 7.37 -3.52 -14.66
C ALA A 92 7.87 -3.51 -16.10
N LYS A 93 8.75 -2.55 -16.44
CA LYS A 93 9.40 -2.48 -17.75
C LYS A 93 10.32 -3.68 -18.00
N SER A 94 11.07 -4.10 -17.00
CA SER A 94 11.97 -5.26 -17.09
C SER A 94 11.19 -6.56 -17.28
N LEU A 95 10.10 -6.77 -16.52
CA LEU A 95 9.19 -7.90 -16.66
C LEU A 95 8.51 -7.94 -18.03
N SER A 96 8.04 -6.78 -18.50
CA SER A 96 7.40 -6.67 -19.82
C SER A 96 8.35 -7.05 -20.95
N ARG A 97 9.65 -6.75 -20.82
CA ARG A 97 10.66 -7.16 -21.80
C ARG A 97 10.92 -8.66 -21.75
N ALA A 98 11.06 -9.22 -20.55
CA ALA A 98 11.26 -10.66 -20.36
C ALA A 98 10.10 -11.48 -20.97
N MET A 99 8.86 -11.06 -20.73
CA MET A 99 7.67 -11.73 -21.27
C MET A 99 7.53 -11.62 -22.80
N LYS A 100 8.07 -10.57 -23.42
CA LYS A 100 8.10 -10.45 -24.89
C LYS A 100 9.16 -11.36 -25.52
N GLY A 101 10.28 -11.58 -24.84
CA GLY A 101 11.35 -12.48 -25.30
C GLY A 101 10.97 -13.97 -25.27
N THR A 102 9.94 -14.36 -24.51
CA THR A 102 9.43 -15.74 -24.43
C THR A 102 8.29 -16.05 -25.40
N ARG A 103 7.96 -15.15 -26.34
CA ARG A 103 6.85 -15.33 -27.30
C ARG A 103 7.29 -15.75 -28.71
N ASP A 104 8.59 -15.92 -28.94
CA ASP A 104 9.18 -16.27 -30.25
C ASP A 104 9.94 -17.62 -30.23
N GLU A 105 9.47 -18.59 -29.43
CA GLU A 105 9.82 -20.03 -29.53
C GLU A 105 8.53 -20.87 -29.45
#